data_AF-A0A645EYN3-F1
#
_entry.id   AF-A0A645EYN3-F1
#
_cell.length_a   1.000
_cell.length_b   1.000
_cell.length_c   1.000
_cell.angle_alpha   90.00
_cell.angle_beta   90.00
_cell.angle_gamma   90.00
#
_symmetry.space_group_name_H-M   'P 1'
#
loop_
_entity.id
_entity.type
_entity.pdbx_description
1 polymer ?
#
loop_
_entity_poly.entity_id
_entity_poly.type
_entity_poly.pdbx_seq_one_letter_code
_entity_poly.pdbx_strand_id
1 'polypeptide(L)' 'MFNRAEVMSRIESCRAARVSITNFGIAIAEINGILDRVTKPFNIQGY' A
#
# COMPACT_ATOMS: atom_id res chain seq x y z
N MET A 1 -8.40 -15.36 1.32
CA MET A 1 -8.53 -13.91 1.06
C MET A 1 -8.77 -13.25 2.41
N PHE A 2 -8.01 -12.23 2.79
CA PHE A 2 -8.13 -11.60 4.11
C PHE A 2 -9.32 -10.65 4.15
N ASN A 3 -9.96 -10.54 5.32
CA ASN A 3 -11.00 -9.52 5.53
C ASN A 3 -10.37 -8.19 5.99
N ARG A 4 -11.18 -7.13 6.05
CA ARG A 4 -10.72 -5.80 6.47
C ARG A 4 -10.11 -5.82 7.88
N ALA A 5 -10.74 -6.50 8.84
CA ALA A 5 -10.27 -6.53 10.22
C ALA A 5 -8.88 -7.19 10.34
N GLU A 6 -8.67 -8.29 9.62
CA GLU A 6 -7.40 -9.00 9.60
C GLU A 6 -6.28 -8.17 8.94
N VAL A 7 -6.58 -7.50 7.82
CA VAL A 7 -5.61 -6.59 7.16
C VAL A 7 -5.22 -5.44 8.10
N MET A 8 -6.20 -4.81 8.75
CA MET A 8 -5.93 -3.70 9.68
C MET A 8 -5.07 -4.14 10.88
N SER A 9 -5.35 -5.31 11.47
CA SER A 9 -4.55 -5.85 12.58
C SER A 9 -3.06 -6.05 12.21
N ARG A 10 -2.80 -6.54 10.98
CA ARG A 10 -1.44 -6.69 10.46
C ARG A 10 -0.75 -5.34 10.25
N ILE A 11 -1.46 -4.35 9.69
CA ILE A 11 -0.94 -2.99 9.51
C ILE A 11 -0.52 -2.40 10.85
N GLU A 12 -1.34 -2.54 11.90
CA GLU A 12 -1.00 -2.01 13.22
C GLU A 12 0.21 -2.71 13.85
N SER A 13 0.30 -4.04 13.70
CA SER A 13 1.46 -4.80 14.14
C SER A 13 2.76 -4.32 13.47
N CYS A 14 2.72 -4.09 12.15
CA CYS A 14 3.88 -3.56 11.41
C CYS A 14 4.21 -2.12 11.80
N ARG A 15 3.19 -1.27 12.01
CA ARG A 15 3.38 0.12 12.47
C ARG A 15 4.05 0.17 13.84
N ALA A 16 3.61 -0.66 14.79
CA ALA A 16 4.21 -0.76 16.12
C ALA A 16 5.67 -1.25 16.06
N ALA A 17 5.97 -2.18 15.16
CA ALA A 17 7.32 -2.68 14.91
C ALA A 17 8.19 -1.74 14.05
N ARG A 18 7.64 -0.63 13.55
CA ARG A 18 8.28 0.30 12.61
C ARG A 18 8.80 -0.38 11.34
N VAL A 19 8.05 -1.37 10.86
CA VAL A 19 8.35 -2.09 9.63
C VAL A 19 7.52 -1.51 8.50
N SER A 20 8.19 -1.00 7.47
CA SER A 20 7.53 -0.54 6.25
C SER A 20 6.88 -1.70 5.51
N ILE A 21 5.66 -1.47 5.01
CA ILE A 21 4.89 -2.47 4.27
C ILE A 21 4.42 -1.90 2.94
N THR A 22 4.22 -2.80 1.98
CA THR A 22 3.58 -2.50 0.70
C THR A 22 2.74 -3.70 0.28
N ASN A 23 1.94 -3.54 -0.77
CA ASN A 23 1.25 -4.65 -1.43
C ASN A 23 1.80 -4.83 -2.85
N PHE A 24 1.52 -5.98 -3.46
CA PHE A 24 2.01 -6.28 -4.80
C PHE A 24 1.55 -5.25 -5.85
N GLY A 25 0.33 -4.72 -5.76
CA GLY A 25 -0.17 -3.72 -6.71
C GLY A 25 0.66 -2.44 -6.70
N ILE A 26 0.95 -1.91 -5.51
CA ILE A 26 1.81 -0.71 -5.36
C ILE A 26 3.24 -1.00 -5.82
N ALA A 27 3.83 -2.12 -5.38
CA ALA A 27 5.19 -2.48 -5.76
C ALA A 27 5.35 -2.67 -7.28
N ILE A 28 4.41 -3.36 -7.92
CA ILE A 28 4.42 -3.57 -9.38
C ILE A 28 4.22 -2.24 -10.11
N ALA A 29 3.30 -1.39 -9.65
CA ALA A 29 3.05 -0.10 -10.29
C ALA A 29 4.29 0.82 -10.21
N GLU A 30 4.99 0.81 -9.08
CA GLU A 30 6.26 1.54 -8.90
C GLU A 30 7.35 1.01 -9.83
N ILE A 31 7.58 -0.31 -9.84
CA ILE A 31 8.59 -0.96 -10.68
C ILE A 31 8.36 -0.67 -12.18
N ASN A 32 7.10 -0.55 -12.60
CA ASN A 32 6.75 -0.23 -13.99
C ASN A 32 6.65 1.28 -14.27
N GLY A 33 6.91 2.16 -13.29
CA GLY A 33 6.87 3.62 -13.45
C GLY A 33 5.47 4.19 -13.71
N ILE A 34 4.41 3.51 -13.24
CA ILE A 34 3.01 3.91 -13.46
C ILE A 34 2.26 4.24 -12.17
N LEU A 35 2.92 4.27 -11.01
CA LEU A 35 2.28 4.47 -9.71
C LEU A 35 1.44 5.75 -9.67
N ASP A 36 2.00 6.91 -10.05
CA ASP A 36 1.29 8.19 -10.08
C ASP A 36 0.05 8.17 -10.97
N ARG A 37 0.13 7.49 -12.12
CA ARG A 37 -0.98 7.39 -13.06
C ARG A 37 -2.13 6.59 -12.46
N VAL A 38 -1.83 5.49 -11.77
CA VAL A 38 -2.86 4.60 -11.21
C VAL A 38 -3.43 5.12 -9.89
N THR A 39 -2.70 5.98 -9.17
CA THR A 39 -3.17 6.61 -7.93
C THR A 39 -3.93 7.91 -8.17
N LYS A 40 -3.73 8.57 -9.32
CA LYS A 40 -4.43 9.81 -9.72
C LYS A 40 -5.94 9.82 -9.50
N PRO A 41 -6.73 8.76 -9.82
CA PRO A 41 -8.18 8.76 -9.60
C PRO A 41 -8.60 8.85 -8.12
N PHE A 42 -7.69 8.53 -7.19
CA PHE A 42 -7.93 8.58 -5.77
C PHE A 42 -7.54 9.93 -5.13
N ASN A 43 -7.12 10.92 -5.95
CA ASN A 43 -6.60 12.21 -5.49
C ASN A 43 -5.43 12.09 -4.49
N ILE A 44 -4.63 11.03 -4.62
CA ILE A 44 -3.42 10.80 -3.83
C ILE A 44 -2.25 11.28 -4.71
N GLN A 45 -1.61 12.39 -4.34
CA GLN A 45 -0.45 12.97 -5.03
C GLN A 45 0.74 13.01 -4.08
N GLY A 46 1.94 12.71 -4.60
CA GLY A 46 3.19 12.78 -3.85
C GLY A 46 3.38 11.58 -2.93
N TYR A 47 4.00 10.54 -3.46
CA TYR A 47 4.83 9.65 -2.65
C TYR A 47 6.23 10.27 -2.52
#